data_AF-A0A817E4R1-F1
#
_entry.id   AF-A0A817E4R1-F1
#
_cell.length_a   1.000
_cell.length_b   1.000
_cell.length_c   1.000
_cell.angle_alpha   90.00
_cell.angle_beta   90.00
_cell.angle_gamma   90.00
#
_symmetry.space_group_name_H-M   'P 1'
#
loop_
_entity.id
_entity.type
_entity.pdbx_description
1 polymer ?
#
loop_
_entity_poly.entity_id
_entity_poly.type
_entity_poly.pdbx_seq_one_letter_code
_entity_poly.pdbx_strand_id
1 'polypeptide(L)'
;MYEILFDLNGILADLDAIHIEAWRKILAEIKDNKLLIDREFYDKNISGELKRDMYLELAQHLNIEKSSCIIFEDSISGVEAAVAVQMKCIEIMISAKKETLELHVYGTWRTVKNF
;
A
#
# COMPACT_ATOMS: atom_id res chain seq x y z
N MET A 1 -6.42 -0.07 24.13
CA MET A 1 -6.15 -1.29 23.34
C MET A 1 -5.88 -0.81 21.92
N TYR A 2 -5.04 -1.52 21.14
CA TYR A 2 -4.77 -1.15 19.75
C TYR A 2 -5.36 -2.24 18.85
N GLU A 3 -6.02 -1.83 17.76
CA GLU A 3 -6.49 -2.71 16.71
C GLU A 3 -5.46 -2.71 15.58
N ILE A 4 -5.09 -3.91 15.11
CA ILE A 4 -3.99 -4.09 14.16
C ILE A 4 -4.57 -4.45 12.79
N LEU A 5 -4.14 -3.72 11.78
CA LEU A 5 -4.49 -3.93 10.38
C LEU A 5 -3.20 -4.18 9.59
N PHE A 6 -3.23 -5.15 8.68
CA PHE A 6 -2.13 -5.48 7.80
C PHE A 6 -2.53 -5.12 6.37
N ASP A 7 -1.66 -4.45 5.62
CA ASP A 7 -1.73 -4.61 4.17
C ASP A 7 -1.51 -6.09 3.84
N LEU A 8 -2.23 -6.58 2.85
CA LEU A 8 -2.20 -7.99 2.46
C LEU A 8 -1.08 -8.25 1.45
N ASN A 9 -0.83 -7.27 0.57
CA ASN A 9 0.22 -7.33 -0.46
C ASN A 9 1.55 -6.83 0.11
N GLY A 10 2.66 -7.51 -0.18
CA GLY A 10 4.00 -7.11 0.28
C GLY A 10 4.33 -7.41 1.76
N ILE A 11 3.32 -7.52 2.62
CA ILE A 11 3.46 -7.90 4.04
C ILE A 11 3.05 -9.35 4.32
N LEU A 12 1.86 -9.79 3.89
CA LEU A 12 1.36 -11.15 4.11
C LEU A 12 1.56 -12.07 2.89
N ALA A 13 1.51 -11.52 1.67
CA ALA A 13 1.76 -12.23 0.43
C ALA A 13 2.27 -11.28 -0.66
N ASP A 14 3.19 -11.72 -1.52
CA ASP A 14 3.56 -10.96 -2.74
C ASP A 14 2.57 -11.31 -3.86
N LEU A 15 1.57 -10.44 -4.06
CA LEU A 15 0.55 -10.60 -5.11
C LEU A 15 0.73 -9.59 -6.26
N ASP A 16 1.74 -8.72 -6.20
CA ASP A 16 1.89 -7.62 -7.16
C ASP A 16 2.03 -8.12 -8.59
N ALA A 17 2.78 -9.22 -8.78
CA ALA A 17 2.92 -9.86 -10.08
C ALA A 17 1.58 -10.33 -10.67
N ILE A 18 0.67 -10.83 -9.83
CA ILE A 18 -0.64 -11.32 -10.24
C ILE A 18 -1.55 -10.15 -10.62
N HIS A 19 -1.53 -9.06 -9.84
CA HIS A 19 -2.31 -7.86 -10.15
C HIS A 19 -1.88 -7.21 -11.47
N ILE A 20 -0.57 -7.07 -11.69
CA ILE A 20 -0.03 -6.51 -12.95
C ILE A 20 -0.47 -7.36 -14.15
N GLU A 21 -0.38 -8.68 -14.03
CA GLU A 21 -0.78 -9.59 -15.12
C GLU A 21 -2.30 -9.55 -15.38
N ALA A 22 -3.12 -9.46 -14.33
CA ALA A 22 -4.57 -9.31 -14.47
C ALA A 22 -4.92 -8.00 -15.18
N TRP A 23 -4.31 -6.88 -14.79
CA TRP A 23 -4.51 -5.59 -15.43
C TRP A 23 -4.07 -5.60 -16.90
N ARG A 24 -2.92 -6.22 -17.22
CA ARG A 24 -2.46 -6.38 -18.60
C ARG A 24 -3.47 -7.13 -19.47
N LYS A 25 -4.05 -8.21 -18.95
CA LYS A 25 -5.08 -9.00 -19.67
C LYS A 25 -6.33 -8.18 -19.94
N ILE A 26 -6.88 -7.52 -18.92
CA ILE A 26 -8.09 -6.69 -19.05
C ILE A 26 -7.86 -5.56 -20.07
N LEU A 27 -6.71 -4.88 -19.99
CA LEU A 27 -6.42 -3.77 -20.90
C LEU A 27 -6.17 -4.22 -22.35
N ALA A 28 -5.62 -5.42 -22.57
CA ALA A 28 -5.46 -5.98 -23.90
C ALA A 28 -6.79 -6.29 -24.60
N GLU A 29 -7.86 -6.51 -23.82
CA GLU A 29 -9.22 -6.74 -24.33
C GLU A 29 -9.93 -5.43 -24.73
N ILE A 30 -9.45 -4.28 -24.25
CA ILE A 30 -9.99 -2.96 -24.59
C ILE A 30 -9.36 -2.49 -25.92
N LYS A 31 -10.14 -2.52 -27.01
CA LYS A 31 -9.71 -2.01 -28.33
C LYS A 31 -9.26 -0.54 -28.22
N ASP A 32 -8.14 -0.23 -28.87
CA ASP A 32 -7.42 1.07 -28.91
C ASP A 32 -6.59 1.45 -27.67
N ASN A 33 -6.43 0.58 -26.67
CA ASN A 33 -5.59 0.91 -25.53
C ASN A 33 -4.09 0.65 -25.82
N LYS A 34 -3.26 1.71 -25.79
CA LYS A 34 -1.79 1.64 -25.88
C LYS A 34 -1.10 1.73 -24.51
N LEU A 35 -1.88 1.76 -23.44
CA LEU A 35 -1.36 1.91 -22.08
C LEU A 35 -0.59 0.65 -21.67
N LEU A 36 0.73 0.78 -21.57
CA LEU A 36 1.58 -0.24 -20.97
C LEU A 36 1.50 -0.08 -19.46
N ILE A 37 0.82 -1.01 -18.79
CA ILE A 37 0.93 -1.14 -17.34
C ILE A 37 2.17 -1.98 -17.05
N ASP A 38 3.18 -1.30 -16.51
CA ASP A 38 4.33 -1.88 -15.84
C ASP A 38 4.26 -1.60 -14.33
N ARG A 39 5.28 -2.03 -13.59
CA ARG A 39 5.34 -1.89 -12.13
C ARG A 39 5.28 -0.43 -11.71
N GLU A 40 6.02 0.45 -12.40
CA GLU A 40 6.09 1.87 -12.06
C GLU A 40 4.74 2.57 -12.28
N PHE A 41 4.06 2.26 -13.38
CA PHE A 41 2.72 2.78 -13.63
C PHE A 41 1.71 2.31 -12.57
N TYR A 42 1.74 1.03 -12.23
CA TYR A 42 0.84 0.44 -11.24
C TYR A 42 1.02 1.08 -9.86
N ASP A 43 2.26 1.21 -9.40
CA ASP A 43 2.57 1.79 -8.09
C ASP A 43 2.14 3.25 -7.98
N LYS A 44 2.33 4.01 -9.07
CA LYS A 44 2.06 5.45 -9.07
C LYS A 44 0.58 5.80 -9.22
N ASN A 45 -0.17 5.03 -10.01
CA ASN A 45 -1.51 5.43 -10.45
C ASN A 45 -2.63 4.51 -9.94
N ILE A 46 -2.30 3.33 -9.40
CA ILE A 46 -3.31 2.33 -9.03
C ILE A 46 -3.21 1.94 -7.56
N SER A 47 -2.02 1.64 -7.05
CA SER A 47 -1.88 1.06 -5.70
C SER A 47 -2.12 2.04 -4.55
N GLY A 48 -1.98 3.36 -4.76
CA GLY A 48 -2.02 4.37 -3.69
C GLY A 48 -3.40 4.91 -3.34
N GLU A 49 -4.14 5.42 -4.34
CA GLU A 49 -5.42 6.12 -4.10
C GLU A 49 -6.50 5.20 -3.51
N LEU A 50 -6.54 3.94 -3.95
CA LEU A 50 -7.51 2.95 -3.47
C LEU A 50 -7.30 2.58 -1.99
N LYS A 51 -6.06 2.63 -1.50
CA LYS A 51 -5.74 2.23 -0.11
C LYS A 51 -6.35 3.20 0.92
N ARG A 52 -6.40 4.49 0.63
CA ARG A 52 -6.94 5.50 1.55
C ARG A 52 -8.41 5.24 1.86
N ASP A 53 -9.21 5.08 0.80
CA ASP A 53 -10.65 4.90 0.93
C ASP A 53 -10.94 3.53 1.58
N MET A 54 -10.16 2.50 1.24
CA MET A 54 -10.19 1.19 1.91
C MET A 54 -9.96 1.31 3.43
N TYR A 55 -8.96 2.06 3.89
CA TYR A 55 -8.71 2.24 5.33
C TYR A 55 -9.85 2.93 6.05
N LEU A 56 -10.46 3.95 5.43
CA LEU A 56 -11.61 4.65 5.99
C LEU A 56 -12.85 3.75 6.08
N GLU A 57 -13.16 3.03 5.00
CA GLU A 57 -14.27 2.09 4.96
C GLU A 57 -14.09 0.96 5.96
N LEU A 58 -12.87 0.41 6.10
CA LEU A 58 -12.61 -0.66 7.05
C LEU A 58 -12.79 -0.20 8.49
N ALA A 59 -12.28 0.99 8.84
CA ALA A 59 -12.48 1.55 10.18
C ALA A 59 -13.96 1.76 10.49
N GLN A 60 -14.73 2.23 9.51
CA GLN A 60 -16.17 2.40 9.65
C GLN A 60 -16.90 1.05 9.81
N HIS A 61 -16.60 0.06 8.96
CA HIS A 61 -17.24 -1.25 9.02
C HIS A 61 -16.94 -2.02 10.31
N LEU A 62 -15.72 -1.89 10.82
CA LEU A 62 -15.30 -2.51 12.08
C LEU A 62 -15.69 -1.70 13.31
N ASN A 63 -16.24 -0.49 13.13
CA ASN A 63 -16.58 0.45 14.19
C ASN A 63 -15.39 0.73 15.13
N ILE A 64 -14.22 0.97 14.53
CA ILE A 64 -12.97 1.26 15.24
C ILE A 64 -12.55 2.71 15.00
N GLU A 65 -11.92 3.30 16.01
CA GLU A 65 -11.39 4.66 15.92
C GLU A 65 -10.10 4.66 15.11
N LYS A 66 -9.95 5.63 14.20
CA LYS A 66 -8.73 5.74 13.37
C LYS A 66 -7.47 5.88 14.23
N SER A 67 -7.58 6.59 15.35
CA SER A 67 -6.47 6.82 16.29
C SER A 67 -5.99 5.56 17.04
N SER A 68 -6.81 4.50 17.06
CA SER A 68 -6.46 3.22 17.67
C SER A 68 -5.99 2.18 16.66
N CYS A 69 -6.05 2.49 15.35
CA CYS A 69 -5.56 1.65 14.27
C CYS A 69 -4.04 1.73 14.12
N ILE A 70 -3.39 0.58 14.01
CA ILE A 70 -1.99 0.43 13.59
C ILE A 70 -1.97 -0.33 12.26
N ILE A 71 -1.44 0.29 11.21
CA ILE A 71 -1.27 -0.27 9.87
C ILE A 71 0.18 -0.71 9.66
N PHE A 72 0.39 -1.86 9.03
CA PHE A 72 1.70 -2.32 8.56
C PHE A 72 1.78 -2.22 7.04
N GLU A 73 2.79 -1.52 6.51
CA GLU A 73 2.93 -1.20 5.09
C GLU A 73 4.39 -1.30 4.63
N ASP A 74 4.63 -1.78 3.41
CA ASP A 74 5.95 -1.87 2.77
C ASP A 74 6.07 -1.00 1.51
N SER A 75 5.00 -0.27 1.15
CA SER A 75 4.98 0.64 -0.01
C SER A 75 4.84 2.10 0.40
N ILE A 76 5.50 3.00 -0.35
CA ILE A 76 5.40 4.46 -0.15
C ILE A 76 3.94 4.90 -0.21
N SER A 77 3.23 4.46 -1.24
CA SER A 77 1.85 4.84 -1.47
C SER A 77 0.92 4.40 -0.33
N GLY A 78 1.23 3.25 0.27
CA GLY A 78 0.50 2.73 1.43
C GLY A 78 0.78 3.50 2.71
N VAL A 79 2.05 3.85 2.96
CA VAL A 79 2.46 4.73 4.05
C VAL A 79 1.76 6.09 3.93
N GLU A 80 1.78 6.71 2.75
CA GLU A 80 1.11 7.99 2.48
C GLU A 80 -0.40 7.90 2.73
N ALA A 81 -1.05 6.83 2.29
CA ALA A 81 -2.47 6.60 2.52
C ALA A 81 -2.81 6.50 4.01
N ALA A 82 -2.03 5.74 4.79
CA ALA A 82 -2.22 5.58 6.23
C ALA A 82 -2.07 6.92 6.99
N VAL A 83 -1.05 7.72 6.62
CA VAL A 83 -0.82 9.05 7.20
C VAL A 83 -1.96 10.01 6.84
N ALA A 84 -2.44 9.99 5.59
CA ALA A 84 -3.52 10.86 5.13
C ALA A 84 -4.83 10.64 5.91
N VAL A 85 -5.08 9.41 6.38
CA VAL A 85 -6.26 9.07 7.18
C VAL A 85 -6.03 9.18 8.70
N GLN A 86 -4.86 9.68 9.11
CA GLN A 86 -4.46 9.88 10.51
C GLN A 86 -4.41 8.58 11.34
N MET A 87 -4.08 7.47 10.70
CA MET A 87 -3.83 6.19 11.36
C MET A 87 -2.33 6.03 11.65
N LYS A 88 -1.99 5.27 12.70
CA LYS A 88 -0.58 4.96 12.98
C LYS A 88 -0.09 3.97 11.93
N CYS A 89 1.07 4.24 11.34
CA CYS A 89 1.69 3.35 10.37
C CYS A 89 3.04 2.82 10.88
N ILE A 90 3.26 1.52 10.73
CA ILE A 90 4.53 0.83 10.89
C ILE A 90 5.02 0.45 9.50
N GLU A 91 6.06 1.14 9.05
CA GLU A 91 6.69 0.87 7.77
C GLU A 91 7.64 -0.33 7.87
N ILE A 92 7.54 -1.28 6.95
CA ILE A 92 8.37 -2.48 6.87
C ILE A 92 9.29 -2.38 5.64
N MET A 93 10.60 -2.37 5.87
CA MET A 93 11.61 -2.30 4.81
C MET A 93 12.35 -3.64 4.67
N ILE A 94 12.14 -4.32 3.55
CA ILE A 94 12.85 -5.57 3.19
C ILE A 94 14.18 -5.23 2.50
N SER A 95 15.29 -5.82 2.96
CA SER A 95 16.65 -5.41 2.59
C SER A 95 17.03 -5.63 1.11
N ALA A 96 16.17 -6.29 0.32
CA ALA A 96 16.42 -6.57 -1.09
C ALA A 96 16.19 -5.34 -2.00
N LYS A 97 15.44 -4.31 -1.57
CA LYS A 97 15.28 -3.04 -2.30
C LYS A 97 16.39 -2.06 -1.88
N LYS A 98 17.63 -2.30 -2.32
CA LYS A 98 18.83 -1.58 -1.85
C LYS A 98 19.11 -0.24 -2.55
N GLU A 99 18.26 0.24 -3.47
CA GLU A 99 18.58 1.44 -4.26
C GLU A 99 17.50 2.52 -4.34
N THR A 100 16.39 2.42 -3.61
CA THR A 100 15.38 3.49 -3.64
C THR A 100 15.08 3.99 -2.23
N LEU A 101 15.93 4.95 -1.86
CA LEU A 101 15.66 6.06 -0.97
C LEU A 101 15.53 5.73 0.52
N GLU A 102 16.34 6.45 1.28
CA GLU A 102 16.04 6.90 2.63
C GLU A 102 14.63 7.52 2.64
N LEU A 103 13.58 6.71 2.78
CA LEU A 103 12.23 7.19 3.03
C LEU A 103 12.16 7.60 4.50
N HIS A 104 12.79 8.73 4.79
CA HIS A 104 12.28 9.63 5.80
C HIS A 104 11.04 10.29 5.19
N VAL A 105 9.84 9.79 5.48
CA VAL A 105 8.59 10.45 5.08
C VAL A 105 7.68 10.66 6.28
N TYR A 106 7.32 11.93 6.44
CA TYR A 106 6.59 12.57 7.54
C TYR A 106 5.36 11.79 8.02
N GLY A 107 5.38 11.32 9.27
CA GLY A 107 4.17 10.90 9.99
C GLY A 107 4.03 9.40 10.30
N THR A 108 4.97 8.55 9.87
CA THR A 108 5.00 7.16 10.33
C THR A 108 5.25 7.08 11.83
N TRP A 109 4.59 6.14 12.50
CA TRP A 109 4.76 5.96 13.93
C TRP A 109 6.06 5.22 14.24
N ARG A 110 6.42 4.21 13.43
CA ARG A 110 7.68 3.46 13.52
C ARG A 110 8.10 2.89 12.15
N THR A 111 9.38 2.56 12.02
CA THR A 111 9.95 1.85 10.87
C THR A 111 10.71 0.61 11.35
N VAL A 112 10.53 -0.52 10.68
CA VAL A 112 11.25 -1.79 10.91
C VAL A 112 12.06 -2.11 9.66
N LYS A 113 13.34 -2.45 9.83
CA LYS A 113 14.27 -2.76 8.74
C LYS A 113 14.77 -4.20 8.83
N ASN A 114 15.12 -4.79 7.69
CA ASN A 114 15.66 -6.15 7.57
C ASN A 114 14.69 -7.25 8.02
N PHE A 115 13.42 -7.10 7.62
CA PHE A 115 12.42 -8.18 7.72
C PHE A 115 12.56 -9.16 6.55
#